data_AF-A0A3B8Y9L4-F1
#
_entry.id   AF-A0A3B8Y9L4-F1
#
_cell.length_a   1.000
_cell.length_b   1.000
_cell.length_c   1.000
_cell.angle_alpha   90.00
_cell.angle_beta   90.00
_cell.angle_gamma   90.00
#
_symmetry.space_group_name_H-M   'P 1'
#
loop_
_entity.id
_entity.type
_entity.pdbx_description
1 polymer ?
#
loop_
_entity_poly.entity_id
_entity_poly.type
_entity_poly.pdbx_seq_one_letter_code
_entity_poly.pdbx_strand_id
1 'polypeptide(L)'
;QIDAYGRSGWDGVRKELNTYGLNIVAEATYRRGTEYNSSFQPQVKILKEAKPDAIISISSYQAAAGFIRDVRNDRWDIPIANISFVSSESLLKLLLEIEQKNQRNYTYNLINSQVLPSYQDTSLPAVQEYRSLIDKYQGKDPITEKDYTSLGYNFVSFEG
;
A
#
# COMPACT_ATOMS: atom_id res chain seq x y z
N GLN A 1 7.75 -6.22 -5.84
CA GLN A 1 8.38 -7.34 -5.09
C GLN A 1 9.04 -8.31 -6.06
N ILE A 2 10.23 -8.85 -5.80
CA ILE A 2 10.90 -9.81 -6.70
C ILE A 2 10.40 -11.25 -6.47
N ASP A 3 9.11 -11.45 -6.72
CA ASP A 3 8.45 -12.75 -6.62
C ASP A 3 7.22 -12.84 -7.55
N ALA A 4 6.45 -13.92 -7.43
CA ALA A 4 5.27 -14.15 -8.24
C ALA A 4 4.21 -13.03 -8.09
N TYR A 5 3.99 -12.51 -6.88
CA TYR A 5 3.06 -11.41 -6.64
C TYR A 5 3.48 -10.16 -7.43
N GLY A 6 4.74 -9.74 -7.28
CA GLY A 6 5.23 -8.57 -8.00
C GLY A 6 5.23 -8.75 -9.51
N ARG A 7 5.56 -9.96 -10.00
CA ARG A 7 5.56 -10.25 -11.43
C ARG A 7 4.16 -10.26 -12.03
N SER A 8 3.17 -10.81 -11.33
CA SER A 8 1.77 -10.81 -11.78
C SER A 8 1.21 -9.39 -11.87
N GLY A 9 1.46 -8.55 -10.85
CA GLY A 9 1.06 -7.14 -10.89
C GLY A 9 1.72 -6.38 -12.05
N TRP A 10 3.02 -6.63 -12.28
CA TRP A 10 3.76 -6.00 -13.38
C TRP A 10 3.21 -6.39 -14.74
N ASP A 11 2.89 -7.66 -14.93
CA ASP A 11 2.32 -8.15 -16.19
C ASP A 11 0.94 -7.55 -16.47
N GLY A 12 0.11 -7.39 -15.43
CA GLY A 12 -1.17 -6.69 -15.52
C GLY A 12 -1.00 -5.23 -15.96
N VAL A 13 -0.12 -4.48 -15.30
CA VAL A 13 0.19 -3.08 -15.66
C VAL A 13 0.68 -2.98 -17.10
N ARG A 14 1.61 -3.84 -17.51
CA ARG A 14 2.14 -3.86 -18.87
C ARG A 14 1.04 -4.10 -19.91
N LYS A 15 0.18 -5.11 -19.66
CA LYS A 15 -0.92 -5.46 -20.57
C LYS A 15 -1.89 -4.29 -20.73
N GLU A 16 -2.28 -3.66 -19.62
CA GLU A 16 -3.22 -2.54 -19.65
C GLU A 16 -2.60 -1.30 -20.31
N LEU A 17 -1.35 -0.95 -20.03
CA LEU A 17 -0.69 0.18 -20.71
C LEU A 17 -0.67 -0.01 -22.24
N ASN A 18 -0.43 -1.24 -22.71
CA ASN A 18 -0.43 -1.55 -24.13
C ASN A 18 -1.79 -1.30 -24.80
N THR A 19 -2.92 -1.44 -24.10
CA THR A 19 -4.25 -1.14 -24.68
C THR A 19 -4.46 0.35 -24.94
N TYR A 20 -3.69 1.21 -24.26
CA TYR A 20 -3.65 2.66 -24.49
C TYR A 20 -2.44 3.10 -25.35
N GLY A 21 -1.66 2.17 -25.90
CA GLY A 21 -0.45 2.49 -26.66
C GLY A 21 0.69 3.07 -25.82
N LEU A 22 0.67 2.83 -24.50
CA LEU A 22 1.68 3.29 -23.55
C LEU A 22 2.64 2.14 -23.18
N ASN A 23 3.81 2.49 -22.65
CA ASN A 23 4.84 1.53 -22.23
C ASN A 23 5.38 1.86 -20.83
N ILE A 24 5.89 0.84 -20.14
CA ILE A 24 6.67 1.03 -18.91
C ILE A 24 8.05 1.57 -19.30
N VAL A 25 8.42 2.75 -18.79
CA VAL A 25 9.72 3.40 -19.13
C VAL A 25 10.89 2.91 -18.28
N ALA A 26 10.61 2.41 -17.07
CA ALA A 26 11.58 1.77 -16.19
C ALA A 26 10.90 0.89 -15.14
N GLU A 27 11.67 -0.04 -14.59
CA GLU A 27 11.23 -0.91 -13.51
C GLU A 27 12.31 -0.99 -12.42
N ALA A 28 11.87 -1.15 -11.18
CA ALA A 28 12.73 -1.36 -10.03
C ALA A 28 12.12 -2.44 -9.13
N THR A 29 12.97 -3.24 -8.50
CA THR A 29 12.54 -4.37 -7.68
C THR A 29 13.12 -4.31 -6.27
N TYR A 30 12.48 -5.04 -5.36
CA TYR A 30 12.89 -5.16 -3.96
C TYR A 30 12.54 -6.58 -3.45
N ARG A 31 13.21 -7.05 -2.39
CA ARG A 31 13.01 -8.40 -1.85
C ARG A 31 11.76 -8.49 -0.98
N ARG A 32 11.07 -9.64 -0.99
CA ARG A 32 9.97 -9.88 -0.05
C ARG A 32 10.48 -9.73 1.39
N GLY A 33 9.69 -9.07 2.25
CA GLY A 33 10.06 -8.79 3.63
C GLY A 33 11.02 -7.61 3.81
N THR A 34 11.28 -6.81 2.77
CA THR A 34 12.00 -5.54 2.97
C THR A 34 11.17 -4.60 3.84
N GLU A 35 11.72 -4.30 5.02
CA GLU A 35 11.13 -3.44 6.04
C GLU A 35 11.16 -1.97 5.64
N TYR A 36 10.26 -1.18 6.24
CA TYR A 36 10.14 0.27 6.04
C TYR A 36 11.47 1.03 6.20
N ASN A 37 12.27 0.66 7.20
CA ASN A 37 13.53 1.33 7.51
C ASN A 37 14.66 1.04 6.50
N SER A 38 14.46 0.12 5.56
CA SER A 38 15.43 -0.16 4.49
C SER A 38 15.53 1.02 3.54
N SER A 39 16.71 1.21 2.92
CA SER A 39 16.90 2.21 1.88
C SER A 39 16.38 1.72 0.53
N PHE A 40 15.63 2.59 -0.14
CA PHE A 40 15.10 2.44 -1.50
C PHE A 40 15.74 3.44 -2.48
N GLN A 41 16.76 4.18 -2.05
CA GLN A 41 17.49 5.15 -2.87
C GLN A 41 17.97 4.60 -4.24
N PRO A 42 18.48 3.36 -4.36
CA PRO A 42 18.82 2.79 -5.66
C PRO A 42 17.62 2.71 -6.62
N GLN A 43 16.45 2.31 -6.12
CA GLN A 43 15.21 2.24 -6.87
C GLN A 43 14.70 3.63 -7.25
N VAL A 44 14.76 4.58 -6.32
CA VAL A 44 14.42 5.99 -6.59
C VAL A 44 15.28 6.54 -7.72
N LYS A 45 16.61 6.30 -7.69
CA LYS A 45 17.53 6.75 -8.73
C LYS A 45 17.18 6.17 -10.10
N ILE A 46 17.00 4.83 -10.20
CA ILE A 46 16.63 4.14 -11.45
C ILE A 46 15.37 4.76 -12.04
N LEU A 47 14.33 4.94 -11.22
CA LEU A 47 13.05 5.45 -11.69
C LEU A 47 13.13 6.94 -12.06
N LYS A 48 13.88 7.75 -11.31
CA LYS A 48 14.02 9.19 -11.57
C LYS A 48 14.80 9.47 -12.86
N GLU A 49 15.83 8.68 -13.16
CA GLU A 49 16.62 8.78 -14.41
C GLU A 49 15.76 8.52 -15.66
N ALA A 50 14.77 7.63 -15.56
CA ALA A 50 13.85 7.29 -16.65
C ALA A 50 12.74 8.32 -16.88
N LYS A 51 12.60 9.32 -16.00
CA LYS A 51 11.62 10.43 -16.09
C LYS A 51 10.17 9.97 -16.36
N PRO A 52 9.60 9.07 -15.53
CA PRO A 52 8.20 8.67 -15.66
C PRO A 52 7.26 9.80 -15.24
N ASP A 53 6.02 9.76 -15.75
CA ASP A 53 4.94 10.66 -15.32
C ASP A 53 4.28 10.21 -14.01
N ALA A 54 4.28 8.90 -13.72
CA ALA A 54 3.73 8.30 -12.52
C ALA A 54 4.42 6.96 -12.19
N ILE A 55 4.27 6.49 -10.96
CA ILE A 55 4.79 5.20 -10.49
C ILE A 55 3.63 4.31 -10.04
N ILE A 56 3.59 3.08 -10.53
CA ILE A 56 2.70 2.04 -10.00
C ILE A 56 3.50 1.15 -9.05
N SER A 57 3.10 1.18 -7.78
CA SER A 57 3.75 0.48 -6.67
C SER A 57 3.05 -0.85 -6.41
N ILE A 58 3.73 -1.94 -6.79
CA ILE A 58 3.32 -3.32 -6.50
C ILE A 58 4.14 -3.81 -5.31
N SER A 59 3.64 -3.48 -4.12
CA SER A 59 4.39 -3.68 -2.89
C SER A 59 3.52 -3.96 -1.65
N SER A 60 4.15 -4.44 -0.58
CA SER A 60 3.56 -4.47 0.76
C SER A 60 3.60 -3.08 1.40
N TYR A 61 2.78 -2.85 2.43
CA TYR A 61 2.71 -1.53 3.11
C TYR A 61 4.08 -1.00 3.55
N GLN A 62 4.94 -1.86 4.11
CA GLN A 62 6.26 -1.45 4.60
C GLN A 62 7.19 -1.01 3.47
N ALA A 63 7.27 -1.81 2.40
CA ALA A 63 8.12 -1.48 1.26
C ALA A 63 7.60 -0.26 0.51
N ALA A 64 6.27 -0.13 0.35
CA ALA A 64 5.63 1.07 -0.18
C ALA A 64 6.01 2.31 0.64
N ALA A 65 5.87 2.23 1.97
CA ALA A 65 6.19 3.33 2.87
C ALA A 65 7.66 3.72 2.79
N GLY A 66 8.57 2.74 2.74
CA GLY A 66 10.02 3.00 2.66
C GLY A 66 10.41 3.62 1.32
N PHE A 67 9.81 3.15 0.22
CA PHE A 67 9.99 3.74 -1.09
C PHE A 67 9.46 5.18 -1.16
N ILE A 68 8.22 5.41 -0.72
CA ILE A 68 7.59 6.74 -0.69
C ILE A 68 8.41 7.69 0.19
N ARG A 69 8.89 7.23 1.35
CA ARG A 69 9.80 8.01 2.20
C ARG A 69 10.99 8.52 1.41
N ASP A 70 11.70 7.64 0.71
CA ASP A 70 12.92 8.02 0.01
C ASP A 70 12.64 8.91 -1.20
N VAL A 71 11.56 8.65 -1.94
CA VAL A 71 11.07 9.53 -3.02
C VAL A 71 10.81 10.95 -2.49
N ARG A 72 10.09 11.06 -1.36
CA ARG A 72 9.73 12.36 -0.78
C ARG A 72 10.92 13.03 -0.12
N ASN A 73 11.86 12.30 0.47
CA ASN A 73 13.14 12.85 0.95
C ASN A 73 13.93 13.51 -0.17
N ASP A 74 13.92 12.90 -1.36
CA ASP A 74 14.53 13.39 -2.59
C ASP A 74 13.81 14.57 -3.26
N ARG A 75 12.77 15.12 -2.60
CA ARG A 75 11.91 16.21 -3.10
C ARG A 75 11.31 15.88 -4.47
N TRP A 76 10.99 14.61 -4.69
CA TRP A 76 10.37 14.17 -5.93
C TRP A 76 8.87 13.96 -5.69
N ASP A 77 8.05 14.88 -6.20
CA ASP A 77 6.61 14.92 -5.94
C ASP A 77 5.78 14.13 -6.96
N ILE A 78 6.38 13.10 -7.55
CA ILE A 78 5.73 12.24 -8.55
C ILE A 78 4.50 11.52 -7.97
N PRO A 79 3.42 11.38 -8.74
CA PRO A 79 2.29 10.51 -8.39
C PRO A 79 2.71 9.06 -8.18
N ILE A 80 2.26 8.47 -7.07
CA ILE A 80 2.49 7.06 -6.75
C ILE A 80 1.14 6.40 -6.52
N ALA A 81 0.81 5.43 -7.36
CA ALA A 81 -0.38 4.61 -7.25
C ALA A 81 -0.04 3.24 -6.66
N ASN A 82 -0.61 2.90 -5.51
CA ASN A 82 -0.48 1.57 -4.92
C ASN A 82 -1.67 0.69 -5.31
N ILE A 83 -1.38 -0.59 -5.53
CA ILE A 83 -2.43 -1.60 -5.69
C ILE A 83 -3.02 -2.02 -4.34
N SER A 84 -4.23 -2.57 -4.34
CA SER A 84 -5.06 -2.78 -3.15
C SER A 84 -4.43 -3.61 -2.05
N PHE A 85 -3.50 -4.49 -2.40
CA PHE A 85 -2.73 -5.29 -1.44
C PHE A 85 -1.88 -4.46 -0.46
N VAL A 86 -1.62 -3.19 -0.76
CA VAL A 86 -0.71 -2.36 0.04
C VAL A 86 -1.18 -2.11 1.47
N SER A 87 -2.45 -2.33 1.83
CA SER A 87 -3.05 -1.83 3.08
C SER A 87 -2.84 -0.32 3.24
N SER A 88 -3.75 0.47 2.67
CA SER A 88 -3.66 1.93 2.63
C SER A 88 -3.55 2.56 4.02
N GLU A 89 -4.20 1.99 5.03
CA GLU A 89 -4.14 2.49 6.41
C GLU A 89 -2.81 2.19 7.11
N SER A 90 -2.28 0.96 6.94
CA SER A 90 -0.96 0.61 7.51
C SER A 90 0.15 1.41 6.87
N LEU A 91 0.05 1.65 5.55
CA LEU A 91 0.91 2.56 4.81
C LEU A 91 0.81 3.99 5.37
N LEU A 92 -0.41 4.54 5.45
CA LEU A 92 -0.67 5.91 5.90
C LEU A 92 -0.13 6.15 7.30
N LYS A 93 -0.31 5.19 8.23
CA LYS A 93 0.22 5.28 9.60
C LYS A 93 1.74 5.53 9.61
N LEU A 94 2.51 4.74 8.87
CA LEU A 94 3.97 4.90 8.80
C LEU A 94 4.38 6.25 8.20
N LEU A 95 3.67 6.72 7.18
CA LEU A 95 3.95 8.00 6.53
C LEU A 95 3.63 9.19 7.45
N LEU A 96 2.53 9.14 8.19
CA LEU A 96 2.17 10.18 9.16
C LEU A 96 3.18 10.26 10.32
N GLU A 97 3.69 9.11 10.80
CA GLU A 97 4.71 9.07 11.85
C GLU A 97 6.01 9.78 11.46
N ILE A 98 6.43 9.69 10.19
CA ILE A 98 7.63 10.40 9.70
C ILE A 98 7.33 11.85 9.31
N GLU A 99 6.13 12.14 8.82
CA GLU A 99 5.67 13.50 8.54
C GLU A 99 5.73 14.38 9.79
N GLN A 100 5.28 13.85 10.94
CA GLN A 100 5.37 14.53 12.24
C GLN A 100 6.82 14.86 12.65
N LYS A 101 7.77 13.98 12.31
CA LYS A 101 9.20 14.15 12.66
C LYS A 101 9.91 15.16 11.76
N ASN A 102 9.56 15.15 10.46
CA ASN A 102 10.33 15.86 9.44
C ASN A 102 9.63 17.12 8.91
N GLN A 103 8.40 17.41 9.35
CA GLN A 103 7.58 18.55 8.90
C GLN A 103 7.48 18.64 7.37
N ARG A 104 7.31 17.48 6.73
CA ARG A 104 7.21 17.33 5.27
C ARG A 104 6.00 16.47 4.94
N ASN A 105 5.29 16.82 3.88
CA ASN A 105 4.16 16.04 3.40
C ASN A 105 4.67 14.75 2.70
N TYR A 106 4.46 13.59 3.32
CA TYR A 106 4.78 12.30 2.73
C TYR A 106 3.59 11.66 1.99
N THR A 107 2.40 12.21 2.17
CA THR A 107 1.13 11.69 1.64
C THR A 107 0.69 12.36 0.33
N TYR A 108 1.43 13.37 -0.13
CA TYR A 108 1.16 14.09 -1.36
C TYR A 108 1.15 13.15 -2.57
N ASN A 109 0.17 13.33 -3.47
CA ASN A 109 -0.01 12.56 -4.71
C ASN A 109 0.08 11.03 -4.53
N LEU A 110 -0.52 10.50 -3.47
CA LEU A 110 -0.72 9.07 -3.29
C LEU A 110 -2.12 8.65 -3.76
N ILE A 111 -2.17 7.64 -4.62
CA ILE A 111 -3.40 7.01 -5.10
C ILE A 111 -3.41 5.58 -4.59
N ASN A 112 -4.55 5.12 -4.07
CA ASN A 112 -4.71 3.74 -3.63
C ASN A 112 -5.97 3.16 -4.28
N SER A 113 -5.86 1.98 -4.89
CA SER A 113 -7.04 1.21 -5.29
C SER A 113 -7.61 0.46 -4.08
N GLN A 114 -8.93 0.43 -3.93
CA GLN A 114 -9.61 -0.30 -2.86
C GLN A 114 -10.55 -1.35 -3.47
N VAL A 115 -10.49 -2.59 -2.96
CA VAL A 115 -11.30 -3.73 -3.46
C VAL A 115 -12.51 -4.06 -2.59
N LEU A 116 -12.66 -3.34 -1.48
CA LEU A 116 -13.81 -3.44 -0.57
C LEU A 116 -14.56 -2.12 -0.54
N PRO A 117 -15.87 -2.12 -0.28
CA PRO A 117 -16.57 -0.89 0.06
C PRO A 117 -16.02 -0.32 1.37
N SER A 118 -16.31 0.95 1.64
CA SER A 118 -15.92 1.58 2.89
C SER A 118 -16.52 0.81 4.08
N TYR A 119 -15.68 0.36 5.01
CA TYR A 119 -16.13 -0.26 6.27
C TYR A 119 -16.86 0.74 7.20
N GLN A 120 -16.93 2.01 6.80
CA GLN A 120 -17.68 3.06 7.47
C GLN A 120 -19.09 3.22 6.88
N ASP A 121 -19.36 2.63 5.71
CA ASP A 121 -20.68 2.70 5.07
C ASP A 121 -21.64 1.67 5.68
N THR A 122 -22.28 2.07 6.78
CA THR A 122 -23.25 1.23 7.50
C THR A 122 -24.59 1.09 6.76
N SER A 123 -24.76 1.68 5.57
CA SER A 123 -25.91 1.38 4.73
C SER A 123 -25.84 -0.02 4.09
N LEU A 124 -24.63 -0.59 4.00
CA LEU A 124 -24.39 -1.90 3.42
C LEU A 124 -24.57 -3.01 4.46
N PRO A 125 -25.41 -4.04 4.20
CA PRO A 125 -25.61 -5.15 5.14
C PRO A 125 -24.32 -5.87 5.52
N ALA A 126 -23.41 -6.08 4.57
CA ALA A 126 -22.12 -6.71 4.82
C ALA A 126 -21.24 -5.92 5.81
N VAL A 127 -21.30 -4.58 5.77
CA VAL A 127 -20.56 -3.72 6.72
C VAL A 127 -21.18 -3.80 8.12
N GLN A 128 -22.51 -3.87 8.22
CA GLN A 128 -23.19 -4.04 9.51
C GLN A 128 -22.83 -5.37 10.16
N GLU A 129 -22.86 -6.46 9.37
CA GLU A 129 -22.48 -7.80 9.85
C GLU A 129 -21.02 -7.84 10.29
N TYR A 130 -20.11 -7.35 9.44
CA TYR A 130 -18.68 -7.23 9.77
C TYR A 130 -18.44 -6.51 11.10
N ARG A 131 -19.04 -5.32 11.28
CA ARG A 131 -18.86 -4.54 12.51
C ARG A 131 -19.43 -5.26 13.73
N SER A 132 -20.60 -5.88 13.59
CA SER A 132 -21.20 -6.70 14.65
C SER A 132 -20.30 -7.87 15.08
N LEU A 133 -19.65 -8.54 14.13
CA LEU A 133 -18.73 -9.63 14.42
C LEU A 133 -17.46 -9.12 15.11
N ILE A 134 -16.84 -8.04 14.62
CA ILE A 134 -15.67 -7.44 15.26
C ILE A 134 -15.98 -7.03 16.71
N ASP A 135 -17.14 -6.41 16.95
CA ASP A 135 -17.57 -5.99 18.30
C ASP A 135 -17.88 -7.16 19.23
N LYS A 136 -18.41 -8.26 18.68
CA LYS A 136 -18.74 -9.46 19.45
C LYS A 136 -17.50 -10.20 19.91
N TYR A 137 -16.49 -10.32 19.04
CA TYR A 137 -15.30 -11.14 19.33
C TYR A 137 -14.17 -10.33 19.99
N GLN A 138 -14.08 -9.01 19.78
CA GLN A 138 -13.13 -8.11 20.47
C GLN A 138 -11.66 -8.60 20.50
N GLY A 139 -11.20 -9.32 19.46
CA GLY A 139 -9.85 -9.87 19.44
C GLY A 139 -9.68 -11.17 20.23
N LYS A 140 -10.76 -11.88 20.54
CA LYS A 140 -10.69 -13.27 20.98
C LYS A 140 -10.74 -14.17 19.76
N ASP A 141 -9.68 -14.93 19.54
CA ASP A 141 -9.69 -16.00 18.53
C ASP A 141 -10.72 -17.05 18.97
N PRO A 142 -11.81 -17.28 18.19
CA PRO A 142 -12.86 -18.23 18.57
C PRO A 142 -12.40 -19.69 18.54
N ILE A 143 -11.22 -19.98 17.98
CA ILE A 143 -10.64 -21.31 17.87
C ILE A 143 -9.58 -21.54 18.95
N THR A 144 -8.69 -20.57 19.17
CA THR A 144 -7.54 -20.77 20.08
C THR A 144 -7.70 -20.15 21.46
N GLU A 145 -8.72 -19.30 21.68
CA GLU A 145 -8.94 -18.50 22.89
C GLU A 145 -7.73 -17.64 23.33
N LYS A 146 -6.72 -17.51 22.47
CA LYS A 146 -5.57 -16.63 22.72
C LYS A 146 -5.98 -15.19 22.44
N ASP A 147 -5.36 -14.29 23.20
CA ASP A 147 -5.47 -12.84 22.94
C ASP A 147 -4.90 -12.54 21.55
N TYR A 148 -5.79 -12.23 20.62
CA TYR A 148 -5.45 -11.68 19.32
C TYR A 148 -5.62 -10.16 19.39
N THR A 149 -4.62 -9.41 18.92
CA THR A 149 -4.76 -7.96 18.83
C THR A 149 -5.71 -7.64 17.69
N SER A 150 -6.97 -7.35 18.03
CA SER A 150 -7.95 -6.85 17.06
C SER A 150 -7.41 -5.59 16.40
N LEU A 151 -7.40 -5.57 15.07
CA LEU A 151 -7.08 -4.36 14.31
C LEU A 151 -8.24 -3.35 14.32
N GLY A 152 -9.37 -3.68 14.97
CA GLY A 152 -10.58 -2.86 14.98
C GLY A 152 -11.22 -2.79 13.60
N TYR A 153 -11.95 -1.70 13.33
CA TYR A 153 -12.54 -1.48 12.02
C TYR A 153 -11.52 -0.93 11.04
N ASN A 154 -11.18 -1.71 10.02
CA ASN A 154 -10.33 -1.31 8.92
C ASN A 154 -10.54 -2.23 7.72
N PHE A 155 -9.93 -1.87 6.59
CA PHE A 155 -10.05 -2.66 5.37
C PHE A 155 -9.44 -4.06 5.47
N VAL A 156 -8.35 -4.25 6.23
CA VAL A 156 -7.71 -5.57 6.40
C VAL A 156 -8.62 -6.51 7.17
N SER A 157 -9.19 -6.07 8.29
CA SER A 157 -10.12 -6.90 9.07
C SER A 157 -11.46 -7.11 8.37
N PHE A 158 -11.85 -6.23 7.43
CA PHE A 158 -13.05 -6.42 6.61
C PHE A 158 -12.83 -7.43 5.46
N GLU A 159 -11.58 -7.62 5.02
CA GLU A 159 -11.23 -8.63 4.00
C GLU A 159 -11.30 -10.06 4.54
N GLY A 160 -11.04 -10.24 5.85
CA GLY A 160 -11.03 -11.53 6.54
C GLY A 160 -9.67 -11.90 7.11
#